data_AF-A0A0V8RPY9-F1
#
_entry.id   AF-A0A0V8RPY9-F1
#
_cell.length_a   1.000
_cell.length_b   1.000
_cell.length_c   1.000
_cell.angle_alpha   90.00
_cell.angle_beta   90.00
_cell.angle_gamma   90.00
#
_symmetry.space_group_name_H-M   'P 1'
#
loop_
_entity.id
_entity.type
_entity.pdbx_description
1 polymer ?
#
loop_
_entity_poly.entity_id
_entity_poly.type
_entity_poly.pdbx_seq_one_letter_code
_entity_poly.pdbx_strand_id
1 'polypeptide(L)'
;MTAQNVLAWAAGEIGYTRWDDPEEGSKYGRWYAQKHGAYYGTSGVPFCAMGASWCATDEEKQSVLPGGDFAYVPYGINAAAREGRLVSPMTQAAPGDLVCFDWDDDSIADHVGIVEANYGGWIQTIEFNTSSGAAGSQSNGGGVWRRTRDWSSVCAVIRPHYGDATTSSGYTDVTALQAAVGATADNVVGPDTTKRIYAVVAASSWGGRQFPFGVEYVQSVIGTEPDGVWGDASDEAHDRVVGNLQRAVGVDDDEIYGPATNNAINTALAGAEKGE
;
A
#
# COMPACT_ATOMS: atom_id res chain seq x y z
N MET A 1 -12.02 -6.01 12.44
CA MET A 1 -10.75 -5.57 11.79
C MET A 1 -11.01 -4.37 10.88
N THR A 2 -10.07 -3.43 10.79
CA THR A 2 -10.13 -2.22 9.93
C THR A 2 -9.12 -2.32 8.78
N ALA A 3 -9.26 -1.47 7.76
CA ALA A 3 -8.27 -1.31 6.68
C ALA A 3 -6.88 -1.01 7.23
N GLN A 4 -6.82 -0.19 8.27
CA GLN A 4 -5.58 0.22 8.90
C GLN A 4 -4.83 -0.94 9.56
N ASN A 5 -5.55 -1.89 10.16
CA ASN A 5 -4.92 -3.09 10.73
C ASN A 5 -4.27 -3.94 9.63
N VAL A 6 -4.98 -4.15 8.52
CA VAL A 6 -4.48 -4.91 7.37
C VAL A 6 -3.21 -4.28 6.81
N LEU A 7 -3.21 -2.96 6.64
CA LEU A 7 -2.06 -2.22 6.13
C LEU A 7 -0.87 -2.23 7.08
N ALA A 8 -1.12 -2.09 8.39
CA ALA A 8 -0.06 -2.14 9.39
C ALA A 8 0.63 -3.51 9.40
N TRP A 9 -0.15 -4.60 9.32
CA TRP A 9 0.39 -5.94 9.23
C TRP A 9 1.14 -6.15 7.91
N ALA A 10 0.58 -5.76 6.77
CA ALA A 10 1.25 -5.86 5.49
C ALA A 10 2.57 -5.08 5.44
N ALA A 11 2.60 -3.85 5.98
CA ALA A 11 3.79 -3.01 6.02
C ALA A 11 4.89 -3.61 6.92
N GLY A 12 4.51 -4.26 8.01
CA GLY A 12 5.43 -4.99 8.89
C GLY A 12 6.11 -6.19 8.23
N GLU A 13 5.59 -6.64 7.07
CA GLU A 13 6.11 -7.78 6.33
C GLU A 13 7.08 -7.40 5.21
N ILE A 14 7.23 -6.11 4.90
CA ILE A 14 8.12 -5.66 3.83
C ILE A 14 9.56 -6.08 4.11
N GLY A 15 10.18 -6.70 3.12
CA GLY A 15 11.53 -7.28 3.24
C GLY A 15 11.52 -8.76 3.60
N TYR A 16 10.39 -9.36 3.99
CA TYR A 16 10.26 -10.81 4.08
C TYR A 16 10.57 -11.46 2.72
N THR A 17 11.32 -12.56 2.74
CA THR A 17 11.55 -13.42 1.60
C THR A 17 11.47 -14.88 2.01
N ARG A 18 10.82 -15.72 1.20
CA ARG A 18 10.73 -17.17 1.45
C ARG A 18 12.10 -17.87 1.38
N TRP A 19 13.13 -17.20 0.88
CA TRP A 19 14.49 -17.73 0.80
C TRP A 19 15.27 -17.62 2.11
N ASP A 20 14.90 -16.64 2.95
CA ASP A 20 15.51 -16.42 4.27
C ASP A 20 14.65 -17.01 5.40
N ASP A 21 13.47 -17.55 5.07
CA ASP A 21 12.61 -18.27 6.02
C ASP A 21 13.28 -19.63 6.36
N PRO A 22 13.58 -19.90 7.64
CA PRO A 22 14.26 -21.14 8.04
C PRO A 22 13.35 -22.38 7.97
N GLU A 23 12.04 -22.19 7.87
CA GLU A 23 11.06 -23.27 7.77
C GLU A 23 10.63 -23.50 6.31
N GLU A 24 10.16 -24.71 6.00
CA GLU A 24 9.68 -25.03 4.66
C GLU A 24 8.51 -24.14 4.23
N GLY A 25 8.48 -23.76 2.94
CA GLY A 25 7.44 -22.90 2.39
C GLY A 25 7.52 -21.47 2.88
N SER A 26 6.44 -20.71 2.66
CA SER A 26 6.31 -19.38 3.26
C SER A 26 5.50 -19.45 4.55
N LYS A 27 5.74 -18.54 5.50
CA LYS A 27 4.94 -18.46 6.72
C LYS A 27 3.44 -18.27 6.45
N TYR A 28 3.08 -17.56 5.38
CA TYR A 28 1.67 -17.39 4.95
C TYR A 28 1.09 -18.71 4.43
N GLY A 29 1.88 -19.46 3.67
CA GLY A 29 1.53 -20.80 3.21
C GLY A 29 1.31 -21.75 4.39
N ARG A 30 2.23 -21.75 5.37
CA ARG A 30 2.10 -22.55 6.59
C ARG A 30 0.88 -22.16 7.42
N TRP A 31 0.57 -20.87 7.53
CA TRP A 31 -0.65 -20.39 8.18
C TRP A 31 -1.91 -20.90 7.46
N TYR A 32 -1.98 -20.73 6.14
CA TYR A 32 -3.14 -21.14 5.34
C TYR A 32 -3.34 -22.66 5.37
N ALA A 33 -2.24 -23.41 5.37
CA ALA A 33 -2.24 -24.87 5.46
C ALA A 33 -2.94 -25.42 6.71
N GLN A 34 -2.99 -24.66 7.81
CA GLN A 34 -3.67 -25.06 9.05
C GLN A 34 -5.16 -25.34 8.85
N LYS A 35 -5.80 -24.66 7.89
CA LYS A 35 -7.23 -24.80 7.59
C LYS A 35 -7.51 -25.45 6.23
N HIS A 36 -6.59 -25.31 5.26
CA HIS A 36 -6.84 -25.66 3.87
C HIS A 36 -6.01 -26.84 3.34
N GLY A 37 -5.14 -27.41 4.18
CA GLY A 37 -4.38 -28.62 3.87
C GLY A 37 -2.89 -28.38 3.68
N ALA A 38 -2.09 -29.41 3.98
CA ALA A 38 -0.63 -29.31 4.12
C ALA A 38 0.11 -28.82 2.86
N TYR A 39 -0.45 -29.02 1.66
CA TYR A 39 0.16 -28.60 0.40
C TYR A 39 0.55 -27.11 0.39
N TYR A 40 -0.29 -26.24 0.95
CA TYR A 40 -0.03 -24.80 0.95
C TYR A 40 1.21 -24.39 1.75
N GLY A 41 1.66 -25.24 2.67
CA GLY A 41 2.84 -25.02 3.49
C GLY A 41 4.16 -25.48 2.88
N THR A 42 4.15 -26.07 1.68
CA THR A 42 5.39 -26.59 1.05
C THR A 42 6.15 -25.51 0.28
N SER A 43 7.43 -25.76 0.00
CA SER A 43 8.25 -24.86 -0.81
C SER A 43 7.72 -24.70 -2.25
N GLY A 44 7.91 -23.50 -2.82
CA GLY A 44 7.54 -23.18 -4.20
C GLY A 44 6.08 -22.79 -4.43
N VAL A 45 5.21 -22.91 -3.43
CA VAL A 45 3.81 -22.49 -3.52
C VAL A 45 3.71 -20.96 -3.55
N PRO A 46 3.04 -20.36 -4.56
CA PRO A 46 2.81 -18.92 -4.60
C PRO A 46 1.96 -18.44 -3.42
N PHE A 47 2.37 -17.34 -2.79
CA PHE A 47 1.75 -16.89 -1.53
C PHE A 47 1.15 -15.48 -1.57
N CYS A 48 0.91 -14.91 -2.76
CA CYS A 48 0.33 -13.57 -2.92
C CYS A 48 -1.01 -13.42 -2.17
N ALA A 49 -1.99 -14.24 -2.56
CA ALA A 49 -3.32 -14.25 -1.98
C ALA A 49 -3.33 -14.75 -0.51
N MET A 50 -2.46 -15.71 -0.17
CA MET A 50 -2.34 -16.20 1.21
C MET A 50 -1.80 -15.11 2.15
N GLY A 51 -0.83 -14.32 1.70
CA GLY A 51 -0.29 -13.19 2.46
C GLY A 51 -1.31 -12.06 2.63
N ALA A 52 -2.05 -11.72 1.57
CA ALA A 52 -3.15 -10.77 1.65
C ALA A 52 -4.26 -11.26 2.61
N SER A 53 -4.60 -12.54 2.54
CA SER A 53 -5.57 -13.18 3.43
C SER A 53 -5.11 -13.21 4.88
N TRP A 54 -3.83 -13.48 5.13
CA TRP A 54 -3.23 -13.43 6.46
C TRP A 54 -3.38 -12.04 7.07
N CYS A 55 -3.09 -10.98 6.30
CA CYS A 55 -3.26 -9.60 6.76
C CYS A 55 -4.73 -9.26 7.06
N ALA A 56 -5.67 -9.86 6.33
CA ALA A 56 -7.10 -9.60 6.43
C ALA A 56 -7.84 -10.59 7.36
N THR A 57 -7.12 -11.32 8.22
CA THR A 57 -7.70 -12.29 9.15
C THR A 57 -7.28 -12.01 10.58
N ASP A 58 -8.24 -11.73 11.47
CA ASP A 58 -7.94 -11.33 12.85
C ASP A 58 -7.38 -12.47 13.73
N GLU A 59 -7.05 -12.14 14.98
CA GLU A 59 -6.51 -13.08 15.97
C GLU A 59 -7.50 -14.23 16.30
N GLU A 60 -8.80 -14.01 16.09
CA GLU A 60 -9.86 -15.02 16.23
C GLU A 60 -10.04 -15.85 14.94
N LYS A 61 -9.12 -15.67 13.99
CA LYS A 61 -9.08 -16.33 12.68
C LYS A 61 -10.31 -16.06 11.82
N GLN A 62 -10.96 -14.91 11.99
CA GLN A 62 -12.07 -14.43 11.16
C GLN A 62 -11.53 -13.50 10.07
N SER A 63 -11.80 -13.86 8.82
CA SER A 63 -11.42 -13.04 7.66
C SER A 63 -12.47 -11.98 7.38
N VAL A 64 -12.02 -10.75 7.07
CA VAL A 64 -12.90 -9.70 6.53
C VAL A 64 -13.02 -9.74 5.01
N LEU A 65 -12.36 -10.68 4.33
CA LEU A 65 -12.44 -10.82 2.88
C LEU A 65 -13.78 -11.42 2.45
N PRO A 66 -14.38 -10.94 1.33
CA PRO A 66 -15.54 -11.59 0.74
C PRO A 66 -15.23 -13.06 0.43
N GLY A 67 -16.09 -13.97 0.87
CA GLY A 67 -15.88 -15.42 0.73
C GLY A 67 -14.78 -16.03 1.59
N GLY A 68 -14.20 -15.29 2.54
CA GLY A 68 -13.15 -15.75 3.46
C GLY A 68 -11.74 -15.67 2.87
N ASP A 69 -10.78 -16.27 3.59
CA ASP A 69 -9.40 -16.35 3.13
C ASP A 69 -9.27 -17.20 1.86
N PHE A 70 -8.34 -16.83 0.98
CA PHE A 70 -8.16 -17.48 -0.31
C PHE A 70 -6.68 -17.55 -0.74
N ALA A 71 -6.37 -18.55 -1.56
CA ALA A 71 -5.05 -18.73 -2.18
C ALA A 71 -5.07 -18.55 -3.72
N TYR A 72 -6.26 -18.42 -4.33
CA TYR A 72 -6.45 -18.29 -5.77
C TYR A 72 -7.23 -17.01 -6.10
N VAL A 73 -6.62 -16.09 -6.84
CA VAL A 73 -7.17 -14.72 -7.05
C VAL A 73 -8.54 -14.71 -7.72
N PRO A 74 -8.80 -15.50 -8.78
CA PRO A 74 -10.14 -15.56 -9.38
C PRO A 74 -11.24 -16.03 -8.42
N TYR A 75 -10.92 -16.87 -7.42
CA TYR A 75 -11.89 -17.21 -6.39
C TYR A 75 -12.29 -15.97 -5.56
N GLY A 76 -11.30 -15.17 -5.14
CA GLY A 76 -11.54 -13.93 -4.39
C GLY A 76 -12.38 -12.93 -5.18
N ILE A 77 -12.07 -12.73 -6.47
CA ILE A 77 -12.84 -11.84 -7.36
C ILE A 77 -14.29 -12.32 -7.47
N ASN A 78 -14.51 -13.61 -7.71
CA ASN A 78 -15.85 -14.18 -7.83
C ASN A 78 -16.65 -14.07 -6.52
N ALA A 79 -16.01 -14.26 -5.38
CA ALA A 79 -16.65 -14.07 -4.07
C ALA A 79 -17.04 -12.60 -3.86
N ALA A 80 -16.14 -11.66 -4.14
CA ALA A 80 -16.42 -10.23 -4.07
C ALA A 80 -17.54 -9.81 -5.00
N ALA A 81 -17.59 -10.33 -6.23
CA ALA A 81 -18.66 -10.07 -7.18
C ALA A 81 -20.03 -10.53 -6.63
N ARG A 82 -20.08 -11.77 -6.11
CA ARG A 82 -21.30 -12.35 -5.51
C ARG A 82 -21.80 -11.55 -4.30
N GLU A 83 -20.89 -10.92 -3.56
CA GLU A 83 -21.20 -10.16 -2.35
C GLU A 83 -21.32 -8.64 -2.60
N GLY A 84 -21.23 -8.18 -3.86
CA GLY A 84 -21.33 -6.75 -4.19
C GLY A 84 -20.17 -5.91 -3.66
N ARG A 85 -18.97 -6.50 -3.56
CA ARG A 85 -17.76 -5.90 -2.99
C ARG A 85 -16.67 -5.59 -4.03
N LEU A 86 -16.99 -5.66 -5.31
CA LEU A 86 -16.12 -5.10 -6.35
C LEU A 86 -16.27 -3.58 -6.39
N VAL A 87 -15.14 -2.87 -6.43
CA VAL A 87 -15.11 -1.41 -6.56
C VAL A 87 -15.19 -1.03 -8.03
N SER A 88 -16.11 -0.12 -8.37
CA SER A 88 -16.29 0.39 -9.73
C SER A 88 -16.60 1.89 -9.71
N PRO A 89 -15.86 2.73 -10.48
CA PRO A 89 -14.68 2.37 -11.27
C PRO A 89 -13.52 1.92 -10.36
N MET A 90 -12.64 1.04 -10.87
CA MET A 90 -11.50 0.51 -10.11
C MET A 90 -10.57 1.61 -9.59
N THR A 91 -10.55 2.76 -10.27
CA THR A 91 -9.81 3.97 -9.85
C THR A 91 -10.29 4.55 -8.51
N GLN A 92 -11.43 4.11 -7.98
CA GLN A 92 -11.88 4.43 -6.62
C GLN A 92 -11.32 3.48 -5.54
N ALA A 93 -10.28 2.70 -5.87
CA ALA A 93 -9.60 1.88 -4.88
C ALA A 93 -9.16 2.75 -3.68
N ALA A 94 -9.38 2.24 -2.48
CA ALA A 94 -9.02 2.90 -1.24
C ALA A 94 -7.92 2.09 -0.52
N PRO A 95 -7.13 2.71 0.36
CA PRO A 95 -6.20 1.99 1.22
C PRO A 95 -6.89 0.81 1.93
N GLY A 96 -6.27 -0.37 1.86
CA GLY A 96 -6.79 -1.64 2.37
C GLY A 96 -7.57 -2.47 1.34
N ASP A 97 -8.04 -1.89 0.23
CA ASP A 97 -8.64 -2.69 -0.84
C ASP A 97 -7.60 -3.69 -1.41
N LEU A 98 -8.07 -4.85 -1.84
CA LEU A 98 -7.25 -5.82 -2.56
C LEU A 98 -7.34 -5.47 -4.05
N VAL A 99 -6.19 -5.23 -4.68
CA VAL A 99 -6.10 -4.97 -6.11
C VAL A 99 -5.58 -6.21 -6.83
N CYS A 100 -6.33 -6.66 -7.83
CA CYS A 100 -6.01 -7.85 -8.61
C CYS A 100 -5.44 -7.46 -9.97
N PHE A 101 -4.49 -8.26 -10.43
CA PHE A 101 -3.75 -8.02 -11.65
C PHE A 101 -3.87 -9.20 -12.60
N ASP A 102 -3.94 -8.88 -13.87
CA ASP A 102 -3.84 -9.78 -15.01
C ASP A 102 -2.64 -9.26 -15.81
N TRP A 103 -1.52 -9.99 -15.80
CA TRP A 103 -0.27 -9.48 -16.34
C TRP A 103 -0.08 -9.78 -17.81
N ASP A 104 -0.76 -10.81 -18.33
CA ASP A 104 -0.67 -11.25 -19.72
C ASP A 104 -1.96 -10.98 -20.52
N ASP A 105 -2.91 -10.28 -19.91
CA ASP A 105 -4.20 -9.86 -20.49
C ASP A 105 -5.04 -11.06 -20.98
N ASP A 106 -4.93 -12.22 -20.32
CA ASP A 106 -5.66 -13.44 -20.67
C ASP A 106 -7.06 -13.52 -20.04
N SER A 107 -7.47 -12.47 -19.31
CA SER A 107 -8.70 -12.32 -18.53
C SER A 107 -8.75 -13.21 -17.27
N ILE A 108 -7.61 -13.75 -16.82
CA ILE A 108 -7.47 -14.51 -15.58
C ILE A 108 -6.50 -13.78 -14.66
N ALA A 109 -6.99 -13.42 -13.48
CA ALA A 109 -6.15 -12.73 -12.51
C ALA A 109 -5.00 -13.62 -11.99
N ASP A 110 -3.77 -13.14 -12.16
CA ASP A 110 -2.51 -13.77 -11.76
C ASP A 110 -2.10 -13.45 -10.33
N HIS A 111 -2.39 -12.23 -9.89
CA HIS A 111 -1.78 -11.66 -8.70
C HIS A 111 -2.74 -10.75 -7.94
N VAL A 112 -2.44 -10.55 -6.66
CA VAL A 112 -3.17 -9.64 -5.79
C VAL A 112 -2.21 -8.92 -4.87
N GLY A 113 -2.41 -7.62 -4.73
CA GLY A 113 -1.74 -6.76 -3.76
C GLY A 113 -2.77 -6.09 -2.85
N ILE A 114 -2.28 -5.47 -1.78
CA ILE A 114 -3.09 -4.60 -0.92
C ILE A 114 -2.77 -3.17 -1.30
N VAL A 115 -3.78 -2.37 -1.62
CA VAL A 115 -3.62 -0.94 -1.92
C VAL A 115 -3.17 -0.23 -0.66
N GLU A 116 -1.95 0.29 -0.65
CA GLU A 116 -1.43 1.10 0.44
C GLU A 116 -1.83 2.56 0.28
N ALA A 117 -1.77 3.06 -0.95
CA ALA A 117 -2.22 4.40 -1.30
C ALA A 117 -2.68 4.46 -2.77
N ASN A 118 -3.72 5.24 -3.02
CA ASN A 118 -4.21 5.53 -4.36
C ASN A 118 -3.79 6.96 -4.73
N TYR A 119 -2.98 7.06 -5.79
CA TYR A 119 -2.42 8.31 -6.27
C TYR A 119 -3.13 8.85 -7.54
N GLY A 120 -4.36 8.39 -7.78
CA GLY A 120 -5.16 8.80 -8.94
C GLY A 120 -4.71 8.09 -10.21
N GLY A 121 -3.59 8.52 -10.79
CA GLY A 121 -3.06 7.93 -12.04
C GLY A 121 -2.37 6.57 -11.85
N TRP A 122 -2.00 6.22 -10.62
CA TRP A 122 -1.33 4.97 -10.26
C TRP A 122 -1.61 4.64 -8.79
N ILE A 123 -1.29 3.42 -8.38
CA ILE A 123 -1.45 2.97 -6.99
C ILE A 123 -0.13 2.45 -6.42
N GLN A 124 0.07 2.70 -5.14
CA GLN A 124 1.09 2.03 -4.35
C GLN A 124 0.45 0.85 -3.64
N THR A 125 1.12 -0.29 -3.71
CA THR A 125 0.64 -1.54 -3.14
C THR A 125 1.69 -2.13 -2.22
N ILE A 126 1.24 -2.95 -1.28
CA ILE A 126 2.10 -3.93 -0.62
C ILE A 126 1.69 -5.30 -1.17
N GLU A 127 2.65 -5.97 -1.80
CA GLU A 127 2.43 -7.21 -2.53
C GLU A 127 3.25 -8.35 -1.94
N PHE A 128 2.61 -9.50 -1.82
CA PHE A 128 3.22 -10.73 -1.32
C PHE A 128 3.63 -11.60 -2.51
N ASN A 129 4.74 -12.32 -2.37
CA ASN A 129 5.28 -13.19 -3.41
C ASN A 129 5.65 -12.45 -4.71
N THR A 130 6.15 -11.22 -4.61
CA THR A 130 6.60 -10.41 -5.73
C THR A 130 8.11 -10.17 -5.67
N SER A 131 8.69 -9.57 -6.71
CA SER A 131 10.09 -9.13 -6.74
C SER A 131 10.19 -7.67 -6.27
N SER A 132 11.32 -7.30 -5.66
CA SER A 132 11.55 -5.96 -5.09
C SER A 132 11.54 -4.84 -6.13
N GLY A 133 11.86 -5.16 -7.39
CA GLY A 133 11.92 -4.22 -8.50
C GLY A 133 11.14 -4.70 -9.73
N ALA A 134 11.36 -4.02 -10.85
CA ALA A 134 10.77 -4.39 -12.14
C ALA A 134 11.37 -5.67 -12.74
N ALA A 135 12.58 -6.05 -12.32
CA ALA A 135 13.20 -7.32 -12.69
C ALA A 135 12.65 -8.46 -11.82
N GLY A 136 12.59 -9.67 -12.39
CA GLY A 136 12.07 -10.84 -11.70
C GLY A 136 10.56 -11.00 -11.82
N SER A 137 10.04 -12.07 -11.21
CA SER A 137 8.63 -12.43 -11.33
C SER A 137 7.75 -11.54 -10.44
N GLN A 138 6.76 -10.89 -11.07
CA GLN A 138 5.79 -10.07 -10.34
C GLN A 138 4.67 -10.91 -9.68
N SER A 139 4.48 -12.17 -10.10
CA SER A 139 3.52 -13.10 -9.49
C SER A 139 4.15 -14.12 -8.54
N ASN A 140 5.46 -14.36 -8.66
CA ASN A 140 6.17 -15.40 -7.92
C ASN A 140 7.62 -15.05 -7.58
N GLY A 141 7.87 -13.80 -7.23
CA GLY A 141 9.19 -13.28 -6.90
C GLY A 141 9.70 -13.69 -5.52
N GLY A 142 8.84 -14.28 -4.68
CA GLY A 142 9.25 -14.89 -3.41
C GLY A 142 9.41 -13.93 -2.22
N GLY A 143 9.18 -12.62 -2.38
CA GLY A 143 9.27 -11.65 -1.29
C GLY A 143 8.03 -10.78 -1.10
N VAL A 144 8.04 -9.98 -0.04
CA VAL A 144 7.01 -8.98 0.26
C VAL A 144 7.60 -7.60 0.04
N TRP A 145 7.00 -6.83 -0.87
CA TRP A 145 7.55 -5.56 -1.29
C TRP A 145 6.46 -4.54 -1.56
N ARG A 146 6.83 -3.28 -1.32
CA ARG A 146 6.09 -2.13 -1.81
C ARG A 146 6.28 -2.00 -3.32
N ARG A 147 5.20 -1.85 -4.08
CA ARG A 147 5.22 -1.71 -5.53
C ARG A 147 4.41 -0.50 -5.98
N THR A 148 4.77 0.02 -7.14
CA THR A 148 4.01 1.04 -7.88
C THR A 148 3.38 0.34 -9.07
N ARG A 149 2.06 0.47 -9.24
CA ARG A 149 1.29 -0.19 -10.29
C ARG A 149 0.45 0.83 -11.07
N ASP A 150 0.42 0.64 -12.38
CA ASP A 150 -0.44 1.37 -13.29
C ASP A 150 -1.80 0.66 -13.41
N TRP A 151 -2.85 1.43 -13.69
CA TRP A 151 -4.20 0.89 -13.85
C TRP A 151 -4.35 -0.06 -15.03
N SER A 152 -3.49 0.03 -16.05
CA SER A 152 -3.51 -0.86 -17.21
C SER A 152 -3.31 -2.33 -16.87
N SER A 153 -2.65 -2.66 -15.76
CA SER A 153 -2.46 -4.04 -15.31
C SER A 153 -3.52 -4.51 -14.31
N VAL A 154 -4.45 -3.64 -13.91
CA VAL A 154 -5.45 -3.92 -12.88
C VAL A 154 -6.73 -4.45 -13.53
N CYS A 155 -7.16 -5.65 -13.13
CA CYS A 155 -8.36 -6.29 -13.66
C CYS A 155 -9.54 -6.28 -12.67
N ALA A 156 -9.29 -6.14 -11.36
CA ALA A 156 -10.34 -5.99 -10.36
C ALA A 156 -9.84 -5.30 -9.08
N VAL A 157 -10.76 -4.70 -8.33
CA VAL A 157 -10.52 -4.20 -6.97
C VAL A 157 -11.60 -4.75 -6.04
N ILE A 158 -11.18 -5.43 -4.98
CA ILE A 158 -12.02 -6.08 -3.98
C ILE A 158 -11.97 -5.23 -2.70
N ARG A 159 -13.13 -4.83 -2.19
CA ARG A 159 -13.23 -4.09 -0.93
C ARG A 159 -13.64 -5.01 0.24
N PRO A 160 -12.75 -5.31 1.20
CA PRO A 160 -13.08 -6.14 2.35
C PRO A 160 -14.21 -5.57 3.21
N HIS A 161 -14.88 -6.42 3.99
CA HIS A 161 -15.91 -6.06 4.97
C HIS A 161 -15.27 -5.50 6.24
N TYR A 162 -14.58 -4.37 6.12
CA TYR A 162 -14.05 -3.69 7.29
C TYR A 162 -15.18 -3.28 8.23
N GLY A 163 -14.96 -3.50 9.52
CA GLY A 163 -15.88 -2.98 10.55
C GLY A 163 -15.86 -1.45 10.50
N ASP A 164 -17.04 -0.84 10.65
CA ASP A 164 -17.23 0.61 10.56
C ASP A 164 -16.28 1.35 11.52
N ALA A 165 -15.12 1.78 11.02
CA ALA A 165 -14.56 3.03 11.48
C ALA A 165 -15.48 4.08 10.87
N THR A 166 -16.47 4.52 11.65
CA THR A 166 -17.36 5.63 11.30
C THR A 166 -16.54 6.76 10.66
N THR A 167 -16.68 6.92 9.35
CA THR A 167 -16.33 8.17 8.69
C THR A 167 -17.26 9.22 9.29
N SER A 168 -16.69 10.10 10.11
CA SER A 168 -17.36 11.31 10.58
C SER A 168 -18.03 12.02 9.40
N SER A 169 -19.19 12.64 9.62
CA SER A 169 -19.83 13.44 8.59
C SER A 169 -18.94 14.62 8.20
N GLY A 170 -18.20 14.49 7.09
CA GLY A 170 -17.28 15.49 6.54
C GLY A 170 -15.97 14.85 6.05
N TYR A 171 -15.33 15.46 5.06
CA TYR A 171 -13.99 15.06 4.63
C TYR A 171 -12.96 15.42 5.70
N THR A 172 -11.94 14.57 5.89
CA THR A 172 -10.79 14.89 6.73
C THR A 172 -10.10 16.16 6.21
N ASP A 173 -9.80 17.09 7.11
CA ASP A 173 -9.01 18.27 6.77
C ASP A 173 -7.55 17.86 6.51
N VAL A 174 -7.08 18.04 5.28
CA VAL A 174 -5.71 17.74 4.84
C VAL A 174 -4.94 18.98 4.43
N THR A 175 -5.44 20.19 4.71
CA THR A 175 -4.79 21.45 4.31
C THR A 175 -3.39 21.61 4.92
N ALA A 176 -3.20 21.13 6.16
CA ALA A 176 -1.88 21.12 6.80
C ALA A 176 -0.89 20.15 6.12
N LEU A 177 -1.38 18.98 5.65
CA LEU A 177 -0.58 18.05 4.87
C LEU A 177 -0.18 18.65 3.52
N GLN A 178 -1.13 19.29 2.84
CA GLN A 178 -0.89 19.98 1.57
C GLN A 178 0.16 21.09 1.74
N ALA A 179 0.02 21.91 2.78
CA ALA A 179 0.98 22.97 3.09
C ALA A 179 2.38 22.43 3.40
N ALA A 180 2.48 21.30 4.13
CA ALA A 180 3.77 20.69 4.49
C ALA A 180 4.63 20.31 3.27
N VAL A 181 3.98 19.93 2.16
CA VAL A 181 4.66 19.52 0.91
C VAL A 181 4.56 20.57 -0.20
N GLY A 182 4.10 21.77 0.13
CA GLY A 182 3.95 22.88 -0.82
C GLY A 182 2.92 22.63 -1.93
N ALA A 183 1.90 21.80 -1.68
CA ALA A 183 0.73 21.66 -2.54
C ALA A 183 -0.28 22.79 -2.28
N THR A 184 -1.23 22.98 -3.19
CA THR A 184 -2.39 23.84 -2.94
C THR A 184 -3.19 23.32 -1.75
N ALA A 185 -3.35 24.14 -0.71
CA ALA A 185 -4.11 23.79 0.49
C ALA A 185 -5.62 24.04 0.31
N ASP A 186 -6.25 23.28 -0.59
CA ASP A 186 -7.66 23.39 -0.98
C ASP A 186 -8.56 22.32 -0.34
N ASN A 187 -8.00 21.46 0.51
CA ASN A 187 -8.66 20.31 1.12
C ASN A 187 -9.13 19.23 0.12
N VAL A 188 -8.64 19.27 -1.11
CA VAL A 188 -8.96 18.31 -2.18
C VAL A 188 -7.68 17.57 -2.58
N VAL A 189 -7.66 16.26 -2.32
CA VAL A 189 -6.54 15.41 -2.70
C VAL A 189 -6.65 15.08 -4.19
N GLY A 190 -5.97 15.87 -5.01
CA GLY A 190 -5.73 15.61 -6.44
C GLY A 190 -4.29 15.14 -6.72
N PRO A 191 -3.90 15.00 -8.00
CA PRO A 191 -2.60 14.47 -8.41
C PRO A 191 -1.37 15.22 -7.86
N ASP A 192 -1.46 16.54 -7.64
CA ASP A 192 -0.34 17.34 -7.12
C ASP A 192 -0.01 17.03 -5.66
N THR A 193 -0.99 17.13 -4.75
CA THR A 193 -0.87 16.76 -3.33
C THR A 193 -0.24 15.37 -3.18
N THR A 194 -0.83 14.47 -3.94
CA THR A 194 -0.52 13.06 -4.05
C THR A 194 0.92 12.81 -4.50
N LYS A 195 1.36 13.44 -5.59
CA LYS A 195 2.74 13.33 -6.10
C LYS A 195 3.78 13.88 -5.13
N ARG A 196 3.48 15.02 -4.49
CA ARG A 196 4.39 15.69 -3.54
C ARG A 196 4.58 14.89 -2.27
N ILE A 197 3.50 14.37 -1.68
CA ILE A 197 3.58 13.47 -0.52
C ILE A 197 4.45 12.25 -0.89
N TYR A 198 4.18 11.58 -2.02
CA TYR A 198 4.96 10.42 -2.43
C TYR A 198 6.45 10.74 -2.61
N ALA A 199 6.79 11.90 -3.17
CA ALA A 199 8.20 12.30 -3.31
C ALA A 199 8.92 12.38 -1.96
N VAL A 200 8.26 12.91 -0.93
CA VAL A 200 8.79 12.94 0.44
C VAL A 200 8.87 11.53 1.02
N VAL A 201 7.83 10.70 0.88
CA VAL A 201 7.85 9.31 1.36
C VAL A 201 9.01 8.53 0.74
N ALA A 202 9.12 8.54 -0.58
CA ALA A 202 10.12 7.78 -1.33
C ALA A 202 11.55 8.18 -0.99
N ALA A 203 11.80 9.49 -0.77
CA ALA A 203 13.13 10.00 -0.42
C ALA A 203 13.58 9.63 1.01
N SER A 204 12.66 9.20 1.88
CA SER A 204 12.99 8.75 3.24
C SER A 204 13.75 7.42 3.25
N SER A 205 14.42 7.13 4.36
CA SER A 205 15.05 5.82 4.60
C SER A 205 14.03 4.67 4.54
N TRP A 206 12.83 4.88 5.09
CA TRP A 206 11.72 3.92 5.03
C TRP A 206 11.17 3.71 3.61
N GLY A 207 11.15 4.78 2.81
CA GLY A 207 10.82 4.72 1.37
C GLY A 207 11.92 4.13 0.51
N GLY A 208 13.07 3.78 1.10
CA GLY A 208 14.20 3.19 0.39
C GLY A 208 15.06 4.18 -0.36
N ARG A 209 15.01 5.48 -0.02
CA ARG A 209 15.82 6.55 -0.63
C ARG A 209 15.69 6.59 -2.16
N GLN A 210 14.45 6.54 -2.62
CA GLN A 210 14.09 6.53 -4.04
C GLN A 210 13.68 7.94 -4.50
N PHE A 211 14.00 8.27 -5.74
CA PHE A 211 13.70 9.58 -6.35
C PHE A 211 12.87 9.39 -7.63
N PRO A 212 11.61 8.91 -7.52
CA PRO A 212 10.80 8.51 -8.68
C PRO A 212 10.51 9.66 -9.67
N PHE A 213 10.65 10.91 -9.24
CA PHE A 213 10.45 12.10 -10.05
C PHE A 213 11.73 12.95 -10.22
N GLY A 214 12.89 12.39 -9.85
CA GLY A 214 14.17 13.09 -9.82
C GLY A 214 14.45 13.82 -8.51
N VAL A 215 15.74 14.01 -8.22
CA VAL A 215 16.22 14.69 -7.00
C VAL A 215 15.78 16.16 -6.98
N GLU A 216 15.92 16.88 -8.11
CA GLU A 216 15.50 18.28 -8.24
C GLU A 216 14.01 18.47 -7.87
N TYR A 217 13.15 17.51 -8.26
CA TYR A 217 11.73 17.60 -7.95
C TYR A 217 11.49 17.54 -6.45
N VAL A 218 12.01 16.52 -5.76
CA VAL A 218 11.79 16.41 -4.30
C VAL A 218 12.47 17.56 -3.55
N GLN A 219 13.62 18.06 -4.02
CA GLN A 219 14.25 19.27 -3.48
C GLN A 219 13.33 20.49 -3.55
N SER A 220 12.63 20.67 -4.69
CA SER A 220 11.63 21.73 -4.85
C SER A 220 10.41 21.57 -3.94
N VAL A 221 10.05 20.32 -3.60
CA VAL A 221 8.94 19.99 -2.70
C VAL A 221 9.33 20.28 -1.25
N ILE A 222 10.55 19.94 -0.84
CA ILE A 222 11.01 20.11 0.55
C ILE A 222 11.59 21.50 0.86
N GLY A 223 11.66 22.37 -0.16
CA GLY A 223 12.09 23.76 -0.02
C GLY A 223 13.61 23.92 0.15
N THR A 224 14.40 23.10 -0.54
CA THR A 224 15.86 23.31 -0.69
C THR A 224 16.20 23.68 -2.14
N GLU A 225 17.43 24.13 -2.38
CA GLU A 225 17.92 24.41 -3.74
C GLU A 225 17.80 23.15 -4.63
N PRO A 226 17.10 23.22 -5.77
CA PRO A 226 16.94 22.10 -6.70
C PRO A 226 18.21 21.87 -7.56
N ASP A 227 19.32 21.50 -6.93
CA ASP A 227 20.62 21.29 -7.60
C ASP A 227 20.80 19.88 -8.20
N GLY A 228 19.85 18.98 -7.95
CA GLY A 228 19.85 17.60 -8.45
C GLY A 228 20.79 16.66 -7.70
N VAL A 229 21.44 17.13 -6.63
CA VAL A 229 22.36 16.36 -5.79
C VAL A 229 21.79 16.20 -4.40
N TRP A 230 21.42 14.97 -4.04
CA TRP A 230 20.92 14.71 -2.71
C TRP A 230 22.08 14.62 -1.70
N GLY A 231 22.20 15.60 -0.82
CA GLY A 231 23.18 15.66 0.26
C GLY A 231 22.61 16.25 1.54
N ASP A 232 23.47 16.65 2.48
CA ASP A 232 23.10 17.06 3.84
C ASP A 232 21.98 18.13 3.89
N ALA A 233 22.02 19.13 3.00
CA ALA A 233 20.97 20.15 2.93
C ALA A 233 19.60 19.58 2.49
N SER A 234 19.60 18.56 1.64
CA SER A 234 18.38 17.85 1.24
C SER A 234 17.87 16.97 2.38
N ASP A 235 18.76 16.34 3.15
CA ASP A 235 18.40 15.58 4.34
C ASP A 235 17.76 16.45 5.41
N GLU A 236 18.40 17.56 5.80
CA GLU A 236 17.85 18.49 6.79
C GLU A 236 16.50 19.09 6.33
N ALA A 237 16.36 19.38 5.03
CA ALA A 237 15.10 19.87 4.48
C ALA A 237 14.00 18.79 4.46
N HIS A 238 14.38 17.55 4.17
CA HIS A 238 13.47 16.40 4.17
C HIS A 238 12.97 16.12 5.59
N ASP A 239 13.86 15.98 6.56
CA ASP A 239 13.55 15.71 7.97
C ASP A 239 12.60 16.78 8.54
N ARG A 240 12.86 18.06 8.27
CA ARG A 240 11.96 19.17 8.65
C ARG A 240 10.55 19.01 8.06
N VAL A 241 10.44 18.58 6.80
CA VAL A 241 9.16 18.37 6.13
C VAL A 241 8.45 17.13 6.65
N VAL A 242 9.19 16.08 7.02
CA VAL A 242 8.64 14.93 7.76
C VAL A 242 8.04 15.39 9.08
N GLY A 243 8.75 16.22 9.87
CA GLY A 243 8.19 16.79 11.09
C GLY A 243 6.92 17.62 10.84
N ASN A 244 6.88 18.42 9.77
CA ASN A 244 5.66 19.13 9.36
C ASN A 244 4.50 18.19 9.07
N LEU A 245 4.76 17.10 8.34
CA LEU A 245 3.77 16.07 8.03
C LEU A 245 3.27 15.37 9.30
N GLN A 246 4.17 15.04 10.23
CA GLN A 246 3.83 14.41 11.51
C GLN A 246 2.93 15.30 12.36
N ARG A 247 3.29 16.58 12.51
CA ARG A 247 2.46 17.59 13.17
C ARG A 247 1.09 17.73 12.51
N ALA A 248 1.01 17.68 11.18
CA ALA A 248 -0.24 17.78 10.44
C ALA A 248 -1.22 16.62 10.72
N VAL A 249 -0.70 15.43 11.03
CA VAL A 249 -1.52 14.23 11.30
C VAL A 249 -1.56 13.82 12.77
N GLY A 250 -0.96 14.64 13.64
CA GLY A 250 -1.03 14.46 15.09
C GLY A 250 -0.28 13.24 15.63
N VAL A 251 0.80 12.82 14.96
CA VAL A 251 1.72 11.80 15.48
C VAL A 251 2.96 12.45 16.10
N ASP A 252 3.78 11.65 16.77
CA ASP A 252 5.06 12.12 17.34
C ASP A 252 5.92 12.75 16.25
N ASP A 253 6.45 13.93 16.57
CA ASP A 253 7.29 14.77 15.74
C ASP A 253 8.75 14.41 16.01
N ASP A 254 9.19 13.30 15.44
CA ASP A 254 10.56 12.79 15.55
C ASP A 254 11.40 13.02 14.29
N GLU A 255 10.81 13.68 13.28
CA GLU A 255 11.39 13.97 11.97
C GLU A 255 11.83 12.73 11.18
N ILE A 256 11.44 11.53 11.62
CA ILE A 256 11.77 10.24 10.99
C ILE A 256 10.53 9.68 10.31
N TYR A 257 10.58 9.56 8.98
CA TYR A 257 9.47 8.97 8.26
C TYR A 257 9.44 7.46 8.50
N GLY A 258 8.41 7.00 9.19
CA GLY A 258 8.24 5.60 9.56
C GLY A 258 6.80 5.11 9.40
N PRO A 259 6.51 3.87 9.83
CA PRO A 259 5.19 3.27 9.69
C PRO A 259 4.09 4.07 10.40
N ALA A 260 4.35 4.69 11.55
CA ALA A 260 3.37 5.52 12.25
C ALA A 260 2.99 6.76 11.43
N THR A 261 3.98 7.51 10.93
CA THR A 261 3.80 8.67 10.04
C THR A 261 3.05 8.28 8.78
N ASN A 262 3.48 7.20 8.10
CA ASN A 262 2.84 6.71 6.89
C ASN A 262 1.37 6.35 7.11
N ASN A 263 1.07 5.66 8.20
CA ASN A 263 -0.29 5.25 8.56
C ASN A 263 -1.20 6.45 8.81
N ALA A 264 -0.72 7.44 9.56
CA ALA A 264 -1.50 8.62 9.88
C ALA A 264 -1.75 9.51 8.65
N ILE A 265 -0.74 9.68 7.79
CA ILE A 265 -0.89 10.37 6.49
C ILE A 265 -1.89 9.63 5.60
N ASN A 266 -1.74 8.31 5.41
CA ASN A 266 -2.66 7.55 4.56
C ASN A 266 -4.09 7.55 5.11
N THR A 267 -4.28 7.51 6.44
CA THR A 267 -5.59 7.66 7.08
C THR A 267 -6.20 9.02 6.77
N ALA A 268 -5.42 10.10 6.91
CA ALA A 268 -5.89 11.45 6.62
C ALA A 268 -6.25 11.62 5.15
N LEU A 269 -5.39 11.16 4.24
CA LEU A 269 -5.65 11.17 2.80
C LEU A 269 -6.86 10.30 2.43
N ALA A 270 -7.07 9.14 3.04
CA ALA A 270 -8.22 8.27 2.75
C ALA A 270 -9.56 8.93 3.11
N GLY A 271 -9.60 9.72 4.18
CA GLY A 271 -10.80 10.44 4.60
C GLY A 271 -11.02 11.79 3.88
N ALA A 272 -10.05 12.26 3.08
CA ALA A 272 -10.12 13.55 2.40
C ALA A 272 -11.01 13.54 1.14
N GLU A 273 -11.44 14.73 0.71
CA GLU A 273 -12.08 14.90 -0.59
C GLU A 273 -11.12 14.52 -1.71
N LYS A 274 -11.63 13.89 -2.78
CA LYS A 274 -10.83 13.47 -3.93
C LYS A 274 -11.15 14.36 -5.12
N GLY A 275 -10.13 15.03 -5.65
CA GLY A 275 -10.21 15.78 -6.89
C GLY A 275 -9.84 14.91 -8.09
N GLU A 276 -10.29 15.31 -9.27
CA GLU A 276 -9.85 14.72 -10.54
C GLU A 276 -8.35 14.95 -10.80
#